data_AF-A0A397JWR6-F1
#
_entry.id   AF-A0A397JWR6-F1
#
_cell.length_a   1.000
_cell.length_b   1.000
_cell.length_c   1.000
_cell.angle_alpha   90.00
_cell.angle_beta   90.00
_cell.angle_gamma   90.00
#
_symmetry.space_group_name_H-M   'P 1'
#
loop_
_entity.id
_entity.type
_entity.pdbx_description
1 polymer ?
#
loop_
_entity_poly.entity_id
_entity_poly.type
_entity_poly.pdbx_seq_one_letter_code
_entity_poly.pdbx_strand_id
1 'polypeptide(L)'
;MSTTTQNIDQVSTEVKSSKPTWQDIEKAIVIITQAGVLYKKKKDEKFMQNYKKRYTELHQAEDSDIHVLDIAKRIFPNEEKYIESKKQYQEWYKYKNEPKILQGILKLNYLYYQLVKDYFATNEEIEKEADDFLNS
;
A
#
# COMPACT_ATOMS: atom_id res chain seq x y z
N MET A 1 47.09 39.06 3.91
CA MET A 1 46.39 37.99 4.65
C MET A 1 44.90 38.27 4.54
N SER A 2 44.24 37.63 3.58
CA SER A 2 42.80 37.79 3.33
C SER A 2 42.21 36.40 3.20
N THR A 3 41.50 35.97 4.23
CA THR A 3 40.73 34.73 4.23
C THR A 3 39.32 35.03 3.75
N THR A 4 39.02 34.60 2.52
CA THR A 4 37.65 34.59 1.98
C THR A 4 36.96 33.32 2.46
N THR A 5 35.96 33.48 3.31
CA THR A 5 35.06 32.42 3.78
C THR A 5 34.26 31.85 2.60
N GLN A 6 34.39 30.54 2.35
CA GLN A 6 33.52 29.81 1.45
C GLN A 6 32.15 29.63 2.09
N ASN A 7 31.12 30.20 1.47
CA ASN A 7 29.73 29.93 1.83
C ASN A 7 29.37 28.57 1.23
N ILE A 8 29.23 27.55 2.09
CA ILE A 8 28.76 26.24 1.68
C ILE A 8 27.25 26.37 1.53
N ASP A 9 26.79 26.46 0.29
CA ASP A 9 25.37 26.29 -0.03
C ASP A 9 24.92 24.94 0.56
N GLN A 10 24.13 25.02 1.63
CA GLN A 10 23.32 23.90 2.09
C GLN A 10 22.35 23.57 0.97
N VAL A 11 22.70 22.56 0.16
CA VAL A 11 21.72 21.83 -0.65
C VAL A 11 20.76 21.18 0.33
N SER A 12 19.65 21.88 0.60
CA SER A 12 18.46 21.29 1.19
C SER A 12 17.93 20.27 0.17
N THR A 13 18.30 19.01 0.34
CA THR A 13 17.58 17.91 -0.29
C THR A 13 16.22 17.82 0.38
N GLU A 14 15.27 18.63 -0.08
CA GLU A 14 13.85 18.29 0.04
C GLU A 14 13.69 16.95 -0.67
N VAL A 15 13.64 15.87 0.12
CA VAL A 15 13.07 14.61 -0.35
C VAL A 15 11.59 14.91 -0.55
N LYS A 16 11.22 15.41 -1.74
CA LYS A 16 9.84 15.37 -2.20
C LYS A 16 9.43 13.91 -2.09
N SER A 17 8.67 13.59 -1.05
CA SER A 17 8.07 12.27 -0.87
C SER A 17 7.16 12.02 -2.07
N SER A 18 7.70 11.44 -3.14
CA SER A 18 6.91 11.03 -4.29
C SER A 18 5.90 10.01 -3.84
N LYS A 19 4.66 10.12 -4.34
CA LYS A 19 3.66 9.07 -4.13
C LYS A 19 4.23 7.74 -4.65
N PRO A 20 3.91 6.61 -4.01
CA PRO A 20 4.29 5.30 -4.52
C PRO A 20 3.84 5.12 -5.97
N THR A 21 4.62 4.39 -6.74
CA THR A 21 4.30 4.02 -8.12
C THR A 21 3.66 2.63 -8.18
N TRP A 22 3.02 2.29 -9.31
CA TRP A 22 2.55 0.92 -9.52
C TRP A 22 3.68 -0.12 -9.42
N GLN A 23 4.93 0.23 -9.79
CA GLN A 23 6.08 -0.67 -9.66
C GLN A 23 6.45 -0.93 -8.18
N ASP A 24 6.27 0.04 -7.29
CA ASP A 24 6.47 -0.18 -5.85
C ASP A 24 5.48 -1.20 -5.30
N ILE A 25 4.23 -1.14 -5.77
CA ILE A 25 3.17 -2.08 -5.44
C ILE A 25 3.48 -3.47 -6.00
N GLU A 26 3.88 -3.55 -7.27
CA GLU A 26 4.30 -4.79 -7.92
C GLU A 26 5.41 -5.48 -7.13
N LYS A 27 6.47 -4.74 -6.80
CA LYS A 27 7.61 -5.24 -6.02
C LYS A 27 7.16 -5.80 -4.67
N ALA A 28 6.24 -5.13 -3.98
CA ALA A 28 5.71 -5.62 -2.71
C ALA A 28 4.90 -6.93 -2.90
N ILE A 29 4.09 -7.05 -3.96
CA ILE A 29 3.37 -8.29 -4.30
C ILE A 29 4.35 -9.45 -4.57
N VAL A 30 5.43 -9.19 -5.31
CA VAL A 30 6.47 -10.18 -5.59
C VAL A 30 7.16 -10.64 -4.30
N ILE A 31 7.53 -9.72 -3.41
CA ILE A 31 8.16 -10.04 -2.11
C ILE A 31 7.24 -10.92 -1.25
N ILE A 32 5.93 -10.61 -1.18
CA ILE A 32 4.98 -11.43 -0.42
C ILE A 32 4.86 -12.84 -1.04
N THR A 33 4.84 -12.92 -2.36
CA THR A 33 4.77 -14.21 -3.08
C THR A 33 6.03 -15.05 -2.84
N GLN A 34 7.22 -14.44 -2.89
CA GLN A 34 8.49 -15.08 -2.55
C GLN A 34 8.52 -15.56 -1.09
N ALA A 35 7.97 -14.77 -0.16
CA ALA A 35 7.81 -15.20 1.23
C ALA A 35 6.85 -16.40 1.35
N GLY A 36 5.74 -16.41 0.61
CA GLY A 36 4.84 -17.56 0.52
C GLY A 36 5.55 -18.85 0.08
N VAL A 37 6.40 -18.75 -0.96
CA VAL A 37 7.24 -19.86 -1.41
C VAL A 37 8.22 -20.31 -0.32
N LEU A 38 8.90 -19.37 0.34
CA LEU A 38 9.84 -19.67 1.44
C LEU A 38 9.18 -20.45 2.57
N TYR A 39 7.96 -20.08 2.96
CA TYR A 39 7.18 -20.77 3.99
C TYR A 39 6.35 -21.94 3.47
N LYS A 40 6.62 -22.41 2.25
CA LYS A 40 6.00 -23.60 1.65
C LYS A 40 4.46 -23.52 1.57
N LYS A 41 3.90 -22.32 1.39
CA LYS A 41 2.47 -22.16 1.07
C LYS A 41 2.15 -22.92 -0.21
N LYS A 42 1.05 -23.67 -0.24
CA LYS A 42 0.70 -24.44 -1.44
C LYS A 42 0.28 -23.48 -2.55
N LYS A 43 0.61 -23.81 -3.80
CA LYS A 43 0.35 -22.92 -4.94
C LYS A 43 -1.14 -22.66 -5.15
N ASP A 44 -1.98 -23.65 -4.88
CA ASP A 44 -3.44 -23.61 -4.97
C ASP A 44 -4.13 -23.00 -3.74
N GLU A 45 -3.40 -22.73 -2.65
CA GLU A 45 -3.98 -22.05 -1.50
C GLU A 45 -4.40 -20.62 -1.84
N LYS A 46 -5.50 -20.19 -1.21
CA LYS A 46 -6.08 -18.84 -1.34
C LYS A 46 -5.04 -17.74 -1.20
N PHE A 47 -4.06 -17.90 -0.31
CA PHE A 47 -2.96 -16.94 -0.15
C PHE A 47 -2.18 -16.73 -1.46
N MET A 48 -1.66 -17.80 -2.06
CA MET A 48 -0.84 -17.74 -3.27
C MET A 48 -1.67 -17.28 -4.48
N GLN A 49 -2.90 -17.78 -4.62
CA GLN A 49 -3.79 -17.40 -5.72
C GLN A 49 -4.20 -15.92 -5.64
N ASN A 50 -4.44 -15.38 -4.45
CA ASN A 50 -4.78 -13.98 -4.28
C ASN A 50 -3.66 -13.04 -4.76
N TYR A 51 -2.40 -13.31 -4.42
CA TYR A 51 -1.28 -12.46 -4.86
C TYR A 51 -0.96 -12.64 -6.34
N LYS A 52 -1.09 -13.87 -6.87
CA LYS A 52 -1.01 -14.11 -8.31
C LYS A 52 -2.06 -13.28 -9.07
N LYS A 53 -3.32 -13.31 -8.62
CA LYS A 53 -4.40 -12.54 -9.22
C LYS A 53 -4.09 -11.04 -9.25
N ARG A 54 -3.70 -10.47 -8.11
CA ARG A 54 -3.31 -9.05 -8.02
C ARG A 54 -2.17 -8.69 -8.96
N TYR A 55 -1.15 -9.56 -9.06
CA TYR A 55 -0.04 -9.37 -9.98
C TYR A 55 -0.51 -9.36 -11.45
N THR A 56 -1.36 -10.33 -11.82
CA THR A 56 -1.90 -10.42 -13.17
C THR A 56 -2.79 -9.24 -13.53
N GLU A 57 -3.72 -8.85 -12.65
CA GLU A 57 -4.62 -7.70 -12.87
C GLU A 57 -3.83 -6.40 -13.03
N LEU A 58 -2.76 -6.21 -12.25
CA LEU A 58 -1.88 -5.05 -12.36
C LEU A 58 -1.25 -4.89 -13.76
N HIS A 59 -0.84 -6.01 -14.38
CA HIS A 59 -0.22 -6.03 -15.71
C HIS A 59 -1.22 -6.01 -16.87
N GLN A 60 -2.48 -6.33 -16.57
CA GLN A 60 -3.57 -6.32 -17.56
C GLN A 60 -4.33 -5.00 -17.56
N ALA A 61 -4.12 -4.15 -16.56
CA ALA A 61 -4.70 -2.82 -16.51
C ALA A 61 -4.24 -1.97 -17.70
N GLU A 62 -5.16 -1.21 -18.28
CA GLU A 62 -4.85 -0.21 -19.31
C GLU A 62 -3.91 0.87 -18.75
N ASP A 63 -4.17 1.28 -17.51
CA ASP A 63 -3.31 2.15 -16.71
C ASP A 63 -3.08 1.53 -15.33
N SER A 64 -1.86 1.06 -15.10
CA SER A 64 -1.48 0.41 -13.85
C SER A 64 -1.47 1.37 -12.65
N ASP A 65 -1.16 2.65 -12.84
CA ASP A 65 -1.17 3.65 -11.75
C ASP A 65 -2.60 3.96 -11.30
N ILE A 66 -3.52 4.15 -12.25
CA ILE A 66 -4.95 4.31 -11.95
C ILE A 66 -5.50 3.05 -11.29
N HIS A 67 -5.16 1.87 -11.81
CA HIS A 67 -5.62 0.60 -11.25
C HIS A 67 -5.20 0.40 -9.79
N VAL A 68 -3.94 0.67 -9.43
CA VAL A 68 -3.50 0.55 -8.03
C VAL A 68 -4.14 1.61 -7.15
N LEU A 69 -4.39 2.81 -7.65
CA LEU A 69 -5.09 3.85 -6.91
C LEU A 69 -6.53 3.43 -6.59
N ASP A 70 -7.27 2.88 -7.56
CA ASP A 70 -8.64 2.41 -7.36
C ASP A 70 -8.73 1.20 -6.43
N ILE A 71 -7.74 0.30 -6.48
CA ILE A 71 -7.60 -0.76 -5.48
C ILE A 71 -7.36 -0.16 -4.10
N ALA A 72 -6.42 0.78 -3.98
CA ALA A 72 -6.07 1.39 -2.70
C ALA A 72 -7.27 2.10 -2.07
N LYS A 73 -8.09 2.83 -2.86
CA LYS A 73 -9.29 3.53 -2.38
C LYS A 73 -10.31 2.55 -1.80
N ARG A 74 -10.50 1.41 -2.46
CA ARG A 74 -11.40 0.33 -2.00
C ARG A 74 -10.88 -0.36 -0.74
N ILE A 75 -9.57 -0.56 -0.61
CA ILE A 75 -8.97 -1.23 0.55
C ILE A 75 -8.96 -0.31 1.77
N PHE A 76 -8.60 0.95 1.58
CA PHE A 76 -8.47 1.96 2.64
C PHE A 76 -9.27 3.21 2.27
N PRO A 77 -10.60 3.20 2.52
CA PRO A 77 -11.43 4.38 2.28
C PRO A 77 -11.14 5.51 3.29
N ASN A 78 -10.59 5.18 4.47
CA ASN A 78 -10.22 6.11 5.52
C ASN A 78 -9.03 5.59 6.35
N GLU A 79 -8.51 6.44 7.23
CA GLU A 79 -7.36 6.12 8.08
C GLU A 79 -7.67 5.02 9.11
N GLU A 80 -8.90 4.98 9.65
CA GLU A 80 -9.32 3.97 10.61
C GLU A 80 -9.20 2.56 10.03
N LYS A 81 -9.66 2.35 8.79
CA LYS A 81 -9.54 1.05 8.10
C LYS A 81 -8.10 0.62 7.86
N TYR A 82 -7.20 1.55 7.60
CA TYR A 82 -5.78 1.25 7.53
C TYR A 82 -5.22 0.79 8.89
N ILE A 83 -5.52 1.51 9.97
CA ILE A 83 -5.07 1.18 11.33
C ILE A 83 -5.63 -0.17 11.77
N GLU A 84 -6.92 -0.42 11.53
CA GLU A 84 -7.61 -1.68 11.82
C GLU A 84 -6.95 -2.84 11.09
N SER A 85 -6.75 -2.72 9.77
CA SER A 85 -6.13 -3.76 8.95
C SER A 85 -4.73 -4.11 9.42
N LYS A 86 -3.92 -3.10 9.79
CA LYS A 86 -2.57 -3.30 10.33
C LYS A 86 -2.60 -4.15 11.62
N LYS A 87 -3.49 -3.83 12.56
CA LYS A 87 -3.66 -4.58 13.82
C LYS A 87 -4.09 -6.03 13.54
N GLN A 88 -5.10 -6.23 12.70
CA GLN A 88 -5.61 -7.56 12.35
C GLN A 88 -4.52 -8.45 11.75
N TYR A 89 -3.69 -7.94 10.83
CA TYR A 89 -2.58 -8.72 10.29
C TYR A 89 -1.51 -9.03 11.33
N GLN A 90 -1.17 -8.08 12.20
CA GLN A 90 -0.21 -8.32 13.28
C GLN A 90 -0.70 -9.42 14.23
N GLU A 91 -1.98 -9.41 14.59
CA GLU A 91 -2.60 -10.44 15.43
C GLU A 91 -2.67 -11.80 14.73
N TRP A 92 -3.11 -11.83 13.47
CA TRP A 92 -3.23 -13.06 12.69
C TRP A 92 -1.90 -13.80 12.54
N TYR A 93 -0.81 -13.07 12.35
CA TYR A 93 0.52 -13.66 12.16
C TYR A 93 1.34 -13.79 13.45
N LYS A 94 0.83 -13.32 14.60
CA LYS A 94 1.54 -13.28 15.89
C LYS A 94 2.21 -14.61 16.27
N TYR A 95 1.56 -15.73 15.98
CA TYR A 95 2.04 -17.07 16.33
C TYR A 95 2.32 -17.98 15.12
N LYS A 96 2.29 -17.43 13.90
CA LYS A 96 2.43 -18.23 12.66
C LYS A 96 3.88 -18.49 12.25
N ASN A 97 4.88 -17.93 12.96
CA ASN A 97 6.30 -18.01 12.61
C ASN A 97 6.61 -17.66 11.14
N GLU A 98 5.81 -16.76 10.56
CA GLU A 98 5.90 -16.31 9.16
C GLU A 98 6.23 -14.80 9.05
N PRO A 99 7.28 -14.29 9.73
CA PRO A 99 7.52 -12.85 9.85
C PRO A 99 7.75 -12.13 8.51
N LYS A 100 8.34 -12.80 7.49
CA LYS A 100 8.53 -12.17 6.18
C LYS A 100 7.21 -11.98 5.41
N ILE A 101 6.21 -12.84 5.63
CA ILE A 101 4.87 -12.63 5.07
C ILE A 101 4.24 -11.41 5.72
N LEU A 102 4.25 -11.34 7.06
CA LEU A 102 3.70 -10.19 7.78
C LEU A 102 4.37 -8.88 7.34
N GLN A 103 5.70 -8.83 7.29
CA GLN A 103 6.43 -7.65 6.85
C GLN A 103 6.06 -7.23 5.42
N GLY A 104 5.97 -8.18 4.49
CA GLY A 104 5.54 -7.90 3.11
C GLY A 104 4.13 -7.31 3.06
N ILE A 105 3.18 -7.90 3.78
CA ILE A 105 1.79 -7.42 3.85
C ILE A 105 1.72 -6.01 4.44
N LEU A 106 2.41 -5.75 5.55
CA LEU A 106 2.44 -4.44 6.18
C LEU A 106 3.06 -3.39 5.27
N LYS A 107 4.11 -3.75 4.51
CA LYS A 107 4.71 -2.84 3.52
C LYS A 107 3.74 -2.54 2.38
N LEU A 108 3.07 -3.55 1.82
CA LEU A 108 2.07 -3.35 0.78
C LEU A 108 0.92 -2.46 1.25
N ASN A 109 0.38 -2.71 2.46
CA ASN A 109 -0.67 -1.88 3.03
C ASN A 109 -0.22 -0.43 3.23
N TYR A 110 1.02 -0.22 3.68
CA TYR A 110 1.57 1.13 3.82
C TYR A 110 1.68 1.85 2.47
N LEU A 111 2.08 1.15 1.40
CA LEU A 111 2.12 1.75 0.06
C LEU A 111 0.73 2.15 -0.42
N TYR A 112 -0.28 1.30 -0.24
CA TYR A 112 -1.67 1.66 -0.53
C TYR A 112 -2.13 2.87 0.30
N TYR A 113 -1.87 2.89 1.61
CA TYR A 113 -2.20 4.05 2.46
C TYR A 113 -1.55 5.35 1.93
N GLN A 114 -0.28 5.33 1.55
CA GLN A 114 0.38 6.51 0.99
C GLN A 114 -0.21 6.99 -0.33
N LEU A 115 -0.78 6.08 -1.14
CA LEU A 115 -1.52 6.45 -2.36
C LEU A 115 -2.81 7.21 -2.04
N VAL A 116 -3.52 6.81 -0.97
CA VAL A 116 -4.92 7.25 -0.75
C VAL A 116 -5.17 8.18 0.42
N LYS A 117 -4.18 8.42 1.29
CA LYS A 117 -4.38 9.28 2.48
C LYS A 117 -4.87 10.69 2.16
N ASP A 118 -4.53 11.22 0.98
CA ASP A 118 -4.98 12.54 0.51
C ASP A 118 -6.37 12.49 -0.17
N TYR A 119 -6.95 11.29 -0.34
CA TYR A 119 -8.23 11.02 -1.00
C TYR A 119 -9.26 10.42 -0.03
N PHE A 120 -8.97 10.38 1.27
CA PHE A 120 -9.92 9.84 2.25
C PHE A 120 -11.18 10.70 2.28
N ALA A 121 -12.32 10.02 2.20
CA ALA A 121 -13.61 10.67 2.30
C ALA A 121 -13.78 11.26 3.70
N THR A 122 -14.27 12.48 3.74
CA THR A 122 -14.74 13.11 4.97
C THR A 122 -16.03 12.44 5.43
N ASN A 123 -16.36 12.56 6.72
CA ASN A 123 -17.62 12.03 7.23
C ASN A 123 -18.83 12.62 6.48
N GLU A 124 -18.77 13.89 6.11
CA GLU A 124 -19.81 14.57 5.33
C GLU A 124 -19.99 13.96 3.92
N GLU A 125 -18.89 13.65 3.21
CA GLU A 125 -18.96 12.97 1.92
C GLU A 125 -19.54 11.56 2.04
N ILE A 126 -19.20 10.84 3.11
CA ILE A 126 -19.73 9.49 3.38
C ILE A 126 -21.23 9.55 3.70
N GLU A 127 -21.65 10.48 4.57
CA GLU A 127 -23.05 10.69 4.92
C GLU A 127 -23.87 11.05 3.68
N LYS A 128 -23.36 11.96 2.86
CA LYS A 128 -24.01 12.34 1.61
C LYS A 128 -24.13 11.18 0.62
N GLU A 129 -23.06 10.41 0.39
CA GLU A 129 -23.11 9.26 -0.53
C GLU A 129 -24.07 8.18 -0.03
N ALA A 130 -24.16 7.98 1.29
CA ALA A 130 -25.13 7.09 1.90
C ALA A 130 -26.58 7.60 1.72
N ASP A 131 -26.82 8.89 1.95
CA ASP A 131 -28.13 9.51 1.75
C ASP A 131 -28.57 9.48 0.28
N ASP A 132 -27.67 9.81 -0.65
CA ASP A 132 -27.93 9.76 -2.09
C ASP A 132 -28.30 8.33 -2.52
N PHE A 133 -27.56 7.31 -2.03
CA PHE A 133 -27.83 5.90 -2.33
C PHE A 133 -29.16 5.41 -1.75
N LEU A 134 -29.53 5.82 -0.53
CA LEU A 134 -30.78 5.42 0.11
C LEU A 134 -32.02 6.07 -0.52
N ASN A 135 -31.83 7.22 -1.18
CA ASN A 135 -32.92 8.00 -1.80
C ASN A 135 -32.98 7.89 -3.34
N SER A 136 -32.13 7.06 -3.97
CA SER A 136 -32.09 6.83 -5.43
C SER A 136 -33.01 5.71 -5.91
#